data_AF-A0A1Y0K3C6-F1
#
_entry.id   AF-A0A1Y0K3C6-F1
#
_cell.length_a   1.000
_cell.length_b   1.000
_cell.length_c   1.000
_cell.angle_alpha   90.00
_cell.angle_beta   90.00
_cell.angle_gamma   90.00
#
_symmetry.space_group_name_H-M   'P 1'
#
loop_
_entity.id
_entity.type
_entity.pdbx_description
1 polymer ?
#
loop_
_entity_poly.entity_id
_entity_poly.type
_entity_poly.pdbx_seq_one_letter_code
_entity_poly.pdbx_strand_id
1 'polypeptide(L)'
;KAMGQEFSDKGADIQLGPAAGGLGRSPDGGRNWEGFSPDPALNTHTFAETIKGIQDAGVVAMHDYYIAYEQEHFRQAPEAQGYGFNNSESGSANLDDKTAHEL
;
A
#
# COMPACT_ATOMS: atom_id res chain seq x y z
N LYS A 1 -0.09 8.47 15.72
CA LYS A 1 -0.99 9.33 16.54
C LYS A 1 -1.10 10.75 15.98
N ALA A 2 0.00 11.48 15.81
CA ALA A 2 -0.05 12.86 15.30
C ALA A 2 -0.86 12.99 13.99
N MET A 3 -0.63 12.13 12.99
CA MET A 3 -1.42 12.13 11.75
C MET A 3 -2.92 11.98 11.99
N GLY A 4 -3.34 11.01 12.82
CA GLY A 4 -4.75 10.81 13.13
C GLY A 4 -5.40 12.01 13.81
N GLN A 5 -4.65 12.78 14.61
CA GLN A 5 -5.15 14.03 15.19
C GLN A 5 -5.40 15.10 14.13
N GLU A 6 -4.47 15.27 13.19
CA GLU A 6 -4.64 16.21 12.07
C GLU A 6 -5.86 15.84 11.20
N PHE A 7 -6.07 14.55 10.92
CA PHE A 7 -7.24 14.07 10.18
C PHE A 7 -8.55 14.31 10.97
N SER A 8 -8.56 13.98 12.26
CA SER A 8 -9.70 14.22 13.14
C SER A 8 -10.05 15.72 13.21
N ASP A 9 -9.05 16.59 13.35
CA ASP A 9 -9.23 18.05 13.42
C ASP A 9 -9.80 18.62 12.11
N LYS A 10 -9.58 17.93 10.98
CA LYS A 10 -10.16 18.25 9.68
C LYS A 10 -11.53 17.61 9.44
N GLY A 11 -12.04 16.82 10.39
CA GLY A 11 -13.31 16.11 10.27
C GLY A 11 -13.25 14.91 9.31
N ALA A 12 -12.07 14.32 9.10
CA ALA A 12 -11.93 13.11 8.31
C ALA A 12 -12.17 11.87 9.19
N ASP A 13 -13.10 11.01 8.77
CA ASP A 13 -13.42 9.77 9.48
C ASP A 13 -12.43 8.64 9.17
N ILE A 14 -11.80 8.68 7.99
CA ILE A 14 -10.91 7.64 7.47
C ILE A 14 -9.61 8.27 6.95
N GLN A 15 -8.48 7.75 7.40
CA GLN A 15 -7.17 8.01 6.82
C GLN A 15 -6.83 6.88 5.83
N LEU A 16 -6.55 7.23 4.58
CA LEU A 16 -6.12 6.29 3.53
C LEU A 16 -4.65 5.92 3.73
N GLY A 17 -4.42 5.07 4.73
CA GLY A 17 -3.11 4.57 5.13
C GLY A 17 -3.16 3.97 6.54
N PRO A 18 -2.07 3.33 6.98
CA PRO A 18 -0.76 3.23 6.31
C PRO A 18 -0.74 2.26 5.13
N ALA A 19 0.31 2.35 4.32
CA ALA A 19 0.56 1.43 3.21
C ALA A 19 1.41 0.22 3.65
N ALA A 20 1.01 -0.97 3.22
CA ALA A 20 1.80 -2.21 3.27
C ALA A 20 1.89 -2.92 1.90
N GLY A 21 1.06 -2.54 0.92
CA GLY A 21 1.14 -3.03 -0.46
C GLY A 21 2.15 -2.28 -1.31
N GLY A 22 2.92 -3.01 -2.14
CA GLY A 22 4.21 -2.52 -2.63
C GLY A 22 5.28 -2.85 -1.61
N LEU A 23 5.28 -4.10 -1.13
CA LEU A 23 6.14 -4.59 -0.06
C LEU A 23 7.61 -4.28 -0.36
N GLY A 24 7.98 -4.32 -1.64
CA GLY A 24 9.29 -3.93 -2.13
C GLY A 24 9.99 -5.06 -2.86
N ARG A 25 9.23 -5.86 -3.63
CA ARG A 25 9.79 -6.94 -4.48
C ARG A 25 10.92 -6.43 -5.37
N SER A 26 10.72 -5.27 -5.99
CA SER A 26 11.69 -4.63 -6.87
C SER A 26 12.15 -3.31 -6.25
N PRO A 27 13.47 -3.05 -6.11
CA PRO A 27 13.97 -1.84 -5.43
C PRO A 27 13.67 -0.54 -6.19
N ASP A 28 13.34 -0.63 -7.48
CA ASP A 28 12.94 0.47 -8.36
C ASP A 28 11.40 0.67 -8.41
N GLY A 29 10.65 -0.04 -7.56
CA GLY A 29 9.21 0.16 -7.39
C GLY A 29 8.89 1.59 -6.97
N GLY A 30 8.06 2.28 -7.76
CA GLY A 30 7.82 3.72 -7.60
C GLY A 30 7.13 4.15 -6.30
N ARG A 31 6.58 3.19 -5.55
CA ARG A 31 5.79 3.44 -4.32
C ARG A 31 6.25 2.65 -3.09
N ASN A 32 7.39 1.95 -3.17
CA ASN A 32 7.97 1.23 -2.03
C ASN A 32 8.19 2.16 -0.81
N TRP A 33 8.49 3.43 -1.07
CA TRP A 33 8.77 4.44 -0.05
C TRP A 33 7.54 4.88 0.76
N GLU A 34 6.32 4.59 0.30
CA GLU A 34 5.09 4.83 1.08
C GLU A 34 4.86 3.76 2.14
N GLY A 35 5.38 2.54 1.89
CA GLY A 35 5.45 1.45 2.85
C GLY A 35 6.65 1.57 3.79
N PHE A 36 7.06 0.44 4.37
CA PHE A 36 8.09 0.42 5.41
C PHE A 36 9.34 -0.38 5.02
N SER A 37 9.16 -1.65 4.66
CA SER A 37 10.27 -2.59 4.44
C SER A 37 9.84 -3.77 3.56
N PRO A 38 10.74 -4.34 2.74
CA PRO A 38 10.49 -5.62 2.08
C PRO A 38 10.52 -6.83 3.01
N ASP A 39 10.98 -6.67 4.25
CA ASP A 39 10.87 -7.70 5.28
C ASP A 39 9.45 -7.69 5.90
N PRO A 40 8.69 -8.78 5.80
CA PRO A 40 7.29 -8.81 6.23
C PRO A 40 7.12 -8.66 7.74
N ALA A 41 8.10 -9.10 8.54
CA ALA A 41 8.06 -8.98 9.99
C ALA A 41 8.22 -7.53 10.45
N LEU A 42 9.22 -6.82 9.92
CA LEU A 42 9.43 -5.40 10.18
C LEU A 42 8.25 -4.57 9.66
N ASN A 43 7.79 -4.84 8.44
CA ASN A 43 6.67 -4.14 7.86
C ASN A 43 5.41 -4.29 8.73
N THR A 44 5.03 -5.52 9.09
CA THR A 44 3.87 -5.79 9.94
C THR A 44 3.96 -5.09 11.30
N HIS A 45 5.15 -5.07 11.92
CA HIS A 45 5.32 -4.40 13.22
C HIS A 45 5.08 -2.90 13.11
N THR A 46 5.72 -2.23 12.15
CA THR A 46 5.58 -0.78 11.97
C THR A 46 4.17 -0.39 11.49
N PHE A 47 3.58 -1.20 10.63
CA PHE A 47 2.23 -1.06 10.13
C PHE A 47 1.20 -1.11 11.28
N ALA A 48 1.30 -2.11 12.16
CA ALA A 48 0.41 -2.26 13.31
C ALA A 48 0.51 -1.09 14.29
N GLU A 49 1.71 -0.62 14.61
CA GLU A 49 1.90 0.54 15.50
C GLU A 49 1.36 1.84 14.86
N THR A 50 1.48 1.97 13.54
CA THR A 50 0.91 3.13 12.82
C THR A 50 -0.61 3.13 12.87
N ILE A 51 -1.25 1.97 12.61
CA ILE A 51 -2.70 1.80 12.74
C ILE A 51 -3.18 2.13 14.14
N LYS A 52 -2.55 1.56 15.18
CA LYS A 52 -2.91 1.85 16.58
C LYS A 52 -2.88 3.34 16.83
N GLY A 53 -1.80 4.00 16.41
CA GLY A 53 -1.66 5.44 16.58
C GLY A 53 -2.76 6.26 15.89
N ILE A 54 -3.17 5.89 14.67
CA ILE A 54 -4.24 6.59 13.94
C ILE A 54 -5.59 6.36 14.62
N GLN A 55 -5.92 5.11 14.95
CA GLN A 55 -7.20 4.73 15.55
C GLN A 55 -7.36 5.24 16.99
N ASP A 56 -6.28 5.29 17.77
CA ASP A 56 -6.27 5.91 19.10
C ASP A 56 -6.55 7.43 19.06
N ALA A 57 -6.41 8.06 17.90
CA ALA A 57 -6.77 9.46 17.68
C ALA A 57 -8.21 9.65 17.20
N GLY A 58 -9.00 8.57 17.05
CA GLY A 58 -10.41 8.62 16.66
C GLY A 58 -10.69 8.55 15.15
N VAL A 59 -9.69 8.21 14.34
CA VAL A 59 -9.81 8.08 12.88
C VAL A 59 -9.64 6.63 12.45
N VAL A 60 -10.45 6.14 11.51
CA VAL A 60 -10.28 4.79 10.95
C VAL A 60 -9.02 4.76 10.09
N ALA A 61 -8.10 3.84 10.36
CA ALA A 61 -6.97 3.57 9.48
C ALA A 61 -7.40 2.61 8.37
N MET A 62 -6.93 2.82 7.14
CA MET A 62 -7.23 1.95 6.00
C MET A 62 -5.95 1.33 5.47
N HIS A 63 -5.92 0.00 5.40
CA HIS A 63 -4.83 -0.74 4.77
C HIS A 63 -4.90 -0.61 3.23
N ASP A 64 -3.81 -0.15 2.61
CA ASP A 64 -3.58 -0.26 1.17
C ASP A 64 -2.13 -0.67 0.84
N TYR A 65 -1.80 -1.13 -0.37
CA TYR A 65 -2.68 -1.70 -1.39
C TYR A 65 -2.79 -3.21 -1.18
N TYR A 66 -3.97 -3.72 -0.86
CA TYR A 66 -4.18 -5.17 -0.78
C TYR A 66 -4.58 -5.73 -2.17
N ILE A 67 -3.79 -6.56 -2.84
CA ILE A 67 -2.42 -7.05 -2.55
C ILE A 67 -1.61 -7.08 -3.85
N ALA A 68 -0.30 -7.36 -3.75
CA ALA A 68 0.60 -7.64 -4.87
C ALA A 68 0.80 -6.47 -5.85
N TYR A 69 0.56 -5.24 -5.39
CA TYR A 69 0.80 -4.02 -6.15
C TYR A 69 2.28 -3.59 -6.04
N GLU A 70 3.16 -4.37 -6.65
CA GLU A 70 4.62 -4.20 -6.52
C GLU A 70 5.25 -3.26 -7.57
N GLN A 71 4.47 -2.74 -8.53
CA GLN A 71 4.97 -1.87 -9.59
C GLN A 71 3.92 -0.92 -10.17
N GLU A 72 4.38 0.24 -10.61
CA GLU A 72 3.53 1.24 -11.26
C GLU A 72 3.19 0.89 -12.71
N HIS A 73 4.17 0.31 -13.44
CA HIS A 73 3.99 -0.01 -14.84
C HIS A 73 2.85 -1.00 -15.03
N PHE A 74 1.87 -0.61 -15.87
CA PHE A 74 0.68 -1.38 -16.23
C PHE A 74 -0.35 -1.57 -15.11
N ARG A 75 -0.32 -0.80 -14.01
CA ARG A 75 -1.34 -0.89 -12.94
C ARG A 75 -2.75 -0.51 -13.40
N GLN A 76 -2.86 0.34 -14.42
CA GLN A 76 -4.12 0.78 -15.02
C GLN A 76 -3.99 0.76 -16.55
N ALA A 77 -4.92 0.11 -17.23
CA ALA A 77 -4.94 0.07 -18.69
C ALA A 77 -5.01 1.47 -19.34
N PRO A 78 -5.85 2.42 -18.88
CA PRO A 78 -5.88 3.77 -19.45
C PRO A 78 -4.55 4.54 -19.27
N GLU A 79 -3.87 4.39 -18.11
CA GLU A 79 -2.55 5.02 -17.90
C GLU A 79 -1.52 4.43 -18.87
N ALA A 80 -1.47 3.10 -19.01
CA ALA A 80 -0.56 2.43 -19.92
C ALA A 80 -0.78 2.85 -21.39
N GLN A 81 -2.04 2.98 -21.81
CA GLN A 81 -2.40 3.54 -23.11
C GLN A 81 -1.92 4.98 -23.29
N GLY A 82 -2.03 5.80 -22.24
CA GLY A 82 -1.47 7.15 -22.20
C GLY A 82 0.05 7.19 -22.39
N TYR A 83 0.77 6.14 -21.96
CA TYR A 83 2.21 5.96 -22.19
C TYR A 83 2.55 5.24 -23.50
N GLY A 84 1.58 4.97 -24.38
CA GLY A 84 1.79 4.37 -25.70
C GLY A 84 1.75 2.84 -25.74
N PHE A 85 1.28 2.18 -24.69
CA PHE A 85 1.14 0.73 -24.64
C PHE A 85 -0.30 0.29 -24.96
N ASN A 86 -0.47 -0.72 -25.83
CA ASN A 86 -1.79 -1.21 -26.22
C ASN A 86 -2.29 -2.34 -25.31
N ASN A 87 -2.42 -2.04 -24.01
CA ASN A 87 -2.96 -2.98 -23.01
C ASN A 87 -4.49 -2.85 -22.94
N SER A 88 -5.20 -3.97 -22.93
CA SER A 88 -6.66 -3.99 -22.71
C SER A 88 -7.04 -4.00 -21.23
N GLU A 89 -6.17 -4.53 -20.37
CA GLU A 89 -6.38 -4.71 -18.93
C GLU A 89 -5.10 -4.33 -18.15
N SER A 90 -5.24 -4.20 -16.83
CA SER A 90 -4.10 -4.01 -15.92
C SER A 90 -3.19 -5.25 -15.86
N GLY A 91 -1.96 -5.07 -15.38
CA GLY A 91 -1.02 -6.16 -15.12
C GLY A 91 -1.57 -7.14 -14.08
N SER A 92 -1.26 -8.43 -14.28
CA SER A 92 -1.62 -9.50 -13.34
C SER A 92 -0.39 -9.90 -12.53
N ALA A 93 -0.47 -9.77 -11.21
CA ALA A 93 0.50 -10.34 -10.30
C ALA A 93 0.10 -11.78 -9.98
N ASN A 94 0.85 -12.76 -10.48
CA ASN A 94 0.56 -14.18 -10.29
C ASN A 94 1.50 -14.73 -9.19
N LEU A 95 0.93 -15.10 -8.05
CA LEU A 95 1.64 -15.57 -6.87
C LEU A 95 1.22 -17.00 -6.56
N ASP A 96 2.16 -17.84 -6.10
CA ASP A 96 1.82 -19.12 -5.49
C ASP A 96 1.33 -18.94 -4.05
N ASP A 97 0.58 -19.93 -3.56
CA ASP A 97 -0.07 -19.89 -2.25
C ASP A 97 0.92 -19.71 -1.09
N LYS A 98 2.09 -20.34 -1.17
CA LYS A 98 3.10 -20.25 -0.12
C LYS A 98 3.68 -18.84 -0.05
N THR A 99 4.05 -18.27 -1.21
CA THR A 99 4.55 -16.89 -1.28
C THR A 99 3.51 -15.90 -0.77
N ALA A 100 2.21 -16.09 -1.07
CA ALA A 100 1.15 -15.20 -0.61
C ALA A 100 0.88 -15.25 0.91
N HIS A 101 1.30 -16.31 1.60
CA HIS A 101 1.08 -16.48 3.04
C HIS A 101 2.33 -16.21 3.90
N GLU A 102 3.52 -16.44 3.35
CA GLU A 102 4.78 -16.32 4.09
C GLU A 102 5.48 -14.97 3.86
N LEU A 103 5.00 -14.17 2.91
CA LEU A 103 5.53 -12.85 2.56
C LEU A 103 4.39 -11.82 2.53
#